data_AF-A0A957TLK3-F1
#
_entry.id   AF-A0A957TLK3-F1
#
_cell.length_a   1.000
_cell.length_b   1.000
_cell.length_c   1.000
_cell.angle_alpha   90.00
_cell.angle_beta   90.00
_cell.angle_gamma   90.00
#
_symmetry.space_group_name_H-M   'P 1'
#
loop_
_entity.id
_entity.type
_entity.pdbx_description
1 polymer ?
#
loop_
_entity_poly.entity_id
_entity_poly.type
_entity_poly.pdbx_seq_one_letter_code
_entity_poly.pdbx_strand_id
1 'polypeptide(L)'
;MARNGFADGAHARWRTLHELTTIAQFVKLHGNQLAQRYLDYSAVIDNDSHKSYEQHYEKLGYAAPNIEDVQKVREAYNNVIQKYGKEFGKNYGWAAVALNDKSPNFSKIEQAVDVSHMRPFYKLANMNVHADSKSISFRLGLPPNVAQILVVGRSMFGLAEPIQNAAYSINNLTGALLLLEPNIDRLAAIIATTQFVDELFMMVHKMGQELEPSLLRSV
;
A
#
# COMPACT_ATOMS: atom_id res chain seq x y z
N MET A 1 4.59 5.19 -14.95
CA MET A 1 5.15 3.83 -14.97
C MET A 1 4.42 2.94 -15.97
N ALA A 2 3.12 2.64 -15.77
CA ALA A 2 2.36 1.79 -16.69
C ALA A 2 2.31 2.31 -18.15
N ARG A 3 1.93 3.59 -18.35
CA ARG A 3 1.97 4.25 -19.67
C ARG A 3 3.34 4.24 -20.35
N ASN A 4 4.40 4.06 -19.58
CA ASN A 4 5.78 4.08 -20.05
C ASN A 4 6.37 2.65 -20.16
N GLY A 5 5.57 1.59 -20.01
CA GLY A 5 6.06 0.22 -20.18
C GLY A 5 6.94 -0.31 -19.05
N PHE A 6 6.73 0.16 -17.81
CA PHE A 6 7.50 -0.30 -16.64
C PHE A 6 6.60 -1.10 -15.68
N ALA A 7 6.52 -2.42 -15.88
CA ALA A 7 5.67 -3.33 -15.11
C ALA A 7 6.03 -3.37 -13.62
N ASP A 8 7.29 -3.66 -13.27
CA ASP A 8 7.72 -3.73 -11.88
C ASP A 8 7.53 -2.40 -11.13
N GLY A 9 7.82 -1.28 -11.81
CA GLY A 9 7.58 0.06 -11.28
C GLY A 9 6.10 0.39 -11.13
N ALA A 10 5.23 -0.09 -12.04
CA ALA A 10 3.79 0.04 -11.90
C ALA A 10 3.26 -0.81 -10.73
N HIS A 11 3.77 -2.03 -10.57
CA HIS A 11 3.41 -2.95 -9.51
C HIS A 11 3.78 -2.39 -8.13
N ALA A 12 4.98 -1.82 -8.00
CA ALA A 12 5.42 -1.13 -6.79
C ALA A 12 4.52 0.06 -6.42
N ARG A 13 3.99 0.80 -7.40
CA ARG A 13 3.05 1.91 -7.16
C ARG A 13 1.68 1.40 -6.75
N TRP A 14 1.21 0.32 -7.39
CA TRP A 14 -0.02 -0.34 -6.97
C TRP A 14 0.06 -0.82 -5.52
N ARG A 15 1.20 -1.37 -5.07
CA ARG A 15 1.42 -1.77 -3.67
C ARG A 15 1.06 -0.65 -2.68
N THR A 16 1.60 0.55 -2.89
CA THR A 16 1.30 1.72 -2.05
C THR A 16 -0.18 2.11 -2.13
N LEU A 17 -0.77 2.05 -3.32
CA LEU A 17 -2.19 2.34 -3.51
C LEU A 17 -3.09 1.33 -2.78
N HIS A 18 -2.73 0.05 -2.77
CA HIS A 18 -3.41 -1.00 -2.01
C HIS A 18 -3.35 -0.75 -0.50
N GLU A 19 -2.17 -0.37 0.02
CA GLU A 19 -2.01 0.01 1.43
C GLU A 19 -2.92 1.18 1.80
N LEU A 20 -2.88 2.27 1.01
CA LEU A 20 -3.71 3.46 1.25
C LEU A 20 -5.20 3.12 1.21
N THR A 21 -5.63 2.32 0.22
CA THR A 21 -7.02 1.90 0.06
C THR A 21 -7.48 1.06 1.25
N THR A 22 -6.67 0.09 1.67
CA THR A 22 -6.95 -0.79 2.81
C THR A 22 -7.08 0.01 4.11
N ILE A 23 -6.16 0.95 4.37
CA ILE A 23 -6.22 1.82 5.55
C ILE A 23 -7.46 2.73 5.50
N ALA A 24 -7.76 3.34 4.34
CA ALA A 24 -8.92 4.22 4.19
C ALA A 24 -10.24 3.47 4.42
N GLN A 25 -10.38 2.27 3.86
CA GLN A 25 -11.55 1.41 4.09
C GLN A 25 -11.68 1.02 5.57
N PHE A 26 -10.57 0.72 6.24
CA PHE A 26 -10.57 0.34 7.65
C PHE A 26 -10.97 1.51 8.54
N VAL A 27 -10.43 2.71 8.29
CA VAL A 27 -10.81 3.92 9.01
C VAL A 27 -12.30 4.24 8.79
N LYS A 28 -12.78 4.16 7.55
CA LYS A 28 -14.21 4.35 7.23
C LYS A 28 -15.10 3.35 8.00
N LEU A 29 -14.70 2.07 8.05
CA LEU A 29 -15.48 1.00 8.68
C LEU A 29 -15.70 1.24 10.18
N HIS A 30 -14.73 1.82 10.87
CA HIS A 30 -14.77 2.03 12.33
C HIS A 30 -15.04 3.47 12.77
N GLY A 31 -15.13 4.41 11.83
CA GLY A 31 -15.57 5.78 12.05
C GLY A 31 -14.59 6.70 12.79
N ASN A 32 -15.10 7.84 13.25
CA ASN A 32 -14.29 8.98 13.70
C ASN A 32 -13.37 8.69 14.89
N GLN A 33 -13.77 7.79 15.80
CA GLN A 33 -12.91 7.44 16.93
C GLN A 33 -11.63 6.73 16.47
N LEU A 34 -11.74 5.84 15.48
CA LEU A 34 -10.56 5.20 14.89
C LEU A 34 -9.78 6.17 14.01
N ALA A 35 -10.47 7.04 13.26
CA ALA A 35 -9.81 8.09 12.48
C ALA A 35 -8.93 8.99 13.37
N GLN A 36 -9.43 9.41 14.53
CA GLN A 36 -8.65 10.19 15.49
C GLN A 36 -7.44 9.40 16.02
N ARG A 37 -7.61 8.10 16.31
CA ARG A 37 -6.49 7.23 16.70
C ARG A 37 -5.43 7.12 15.60
N TYR A 38 -5.83 7.04 14.33
CA TYR A 38 -4.91 7.02 13.20
C TYR A 38 -4.10 8.32 13.09
N LEU A 39 -4.75 9.47 13.28
CA LEU A 39 -4.07 10.77 13.29
C LEU A 39 -3.11 10.90 14.48
N ASP A 40 -3.58 10.58 15.69
CA ASP A 40 -2.77 10.65 16.92
C ASP A 40 -1.55 9.70 16.87
N TYR A 41 -1.60 8.65 16.03
CA TYR A 41 -0.49 7.72 15.86
C TYR A 41 0.74 8.35 15.18
N SER A 42 0.62 9.53 14.56
CA SER A 42 1.78 10.27 14.05
C SER A 42 2.82 10.52 15.15
N ALA A 43 2.38 10.79 16.38
CA ALA A 43 3.29 11.00 17.52
C ALA A 43 4.13 9.75 17.85
N VAL A 44 3.63 8.55 17.57
CA VAL A 44 4.40 7.30 17.70
C VAL A 44 5.48 7.23 16.62
N ILE A 45 5.10 7.52 15.37
CA ILE A 45 6.02 7.53 14.21
C ILE A 45 7.12 8.58 14.39
N ASP A 46 6.78 9.78 14.85
CA ASP A 46 7.74 10.87 15.05
C ASP A 46 8.75 10.51 16.12
N ASN A 47 8.29 9.94 17.24
CA ASN A 47 9.15 9.50 18.34
C ASN A 47 10.09 8.37 17.93
N ASP A 48 9.62 7.38 17.17
CA ASP A 48 10.48 6.28 16.69
C ASP A 48 11.52 6.80 15.67
N SER A 49 11.10 7.73 14.80
CA SER A 49 11.99 8.40 13.84
C SER A 49 13.07 9.23 14.55
N HIS A 50 12.69 9.98 15.58
CA HIS A 50 13.63 10.74 16.41
C HIS A 50 14.62 9.84 17.14
N LYS A 51 14.16 8.73 17.74
CA LYS A 51 15.07 7.77 18.40
C LYS A 51 16.09 7.18 17.42
N SER A 52 15.64 6.83 16.21
CA SER A 52 16.54 6.33 15.17
C SER A 52 17.57 7.39 14.77
N TYR A 53 17.16 8.65 14.64
CA TYR A 53 18.07 9.75 14.36
C TYR A 53 19.07 10.00 15.50
N GLU A 54 18.60 10.07 16.75
CA GLU A 54 19.44 10.19 17.96
C GLU A 54 20.53 9.12 18.02
N GLN A 55 20.23 7.89 17.58
CA GLN A 55 21.19 6.78 17.56
C GLN A 55 22.25 6.88 16.46
N HIS A 56 22.04 7.69 15.43
CA HIS A 56 22.82 7.61 14.19
C HIS A 56 23.36 8.95 13.67
N TYR A 57 22.91 10.11 14.18
CA TYR A 57 23.27 11.42 13.65
C TYR A 57 24.80 11.65 13.56
N GLU A 58 25.56 11.23 14.58
CA GLU A 58 27.02 11.38 14.61
C GLU A 58 27.68 10.61 13.48
N LYS A 59 27.26 9.35 13.28
CA LYS A 59 27.80 8.48 12.22
C LYS A 59 27.43 8.97 10.83
N LEU A 60 26.28 9.62 10.69
CA LEU A 60 25.82 10.23 9.44
C LEU A 60 26.47 11.59 9.17
N GLY A 61 27.17 12.18 10.14
CA GLY A 61 27.76 13.52 10.03
C GLY A 61 26.72 14.65 10.04
N TYR A 62 25.54 14.39 10.61
CA TYR A 62 24.49 15.40 10.77
C TYR A 62 24.56 16.11 12.13
N ALA A 63 23.85 17.23 12.26
CA ALA A 63 23.80 18.00 13.51
C ALA A 63 23.06 17.24 14.62
N ALA A 64 23.46 17.47 15.87
CA ALA A 64 22.76 16.91 17.02
C ALA A 64 21.27 17.34 17.01
N PRO A 65 20.35 16.48 17.47
CA PRO A 65 18.95 16.84 17.61
C PRO A 65 18.78 18.04 18.53
N ASN A 66 17.88 18.96 18.16
CA ASN A 66 17.50 20.06 19.03
C ASN A 66 16.76 19.52 20.26
N ILE A 67 17.25 19.87 21.46
CA ILE A 67 16.69 19.43 22.75
C ILE A 67 15.22 19.82 22.88
N GLU A 68 14.83 21.03 22.43
CA GLU A 68 13.44 21.48 22.52
C GLU A 68 12.52 20.63 21.62
N ASP A 69 12.96 20.29 20.42
CA ASP A 69 12.15 19.49 19.49
C ASP A 69 12.03 18.05 19.97
N VAL A 70 13.11 17.50 20.52
CA VAL A 70 13.11 16.17 21.18
C VAL A 70 12.12 16.15 22.34
N GLN A 71 12.09 17.19 23.19
CA GLN A 71 11.13 17.27 24.29
C GLN A 71 9.69 17.31 23.78
N LYS A 72 9.38 18.15 22.79
CA LYS A 72 8.03 18.24 22.19
C LYS A 72 7.56 16.89 21.65
N VAL A 73 8.42 16.16 20.91
CA VAL A 73 8.07 14.85 20.36
C VAL A 73 7.84 13.81 21.46
N ARG A 74 8.69 13.80 22.50
CA ARG A 74 8.53 12.88 23.64
C ARG A 74 7.27 13.18 24.44
N GLU A 75 6.92 14.45 24.64
CA GLU A 75 5.67 14.86 25.28
C GLU A 75 4.45 14.42 24.46
N ALA A 76 4.45 14.66 23.15
CA ALA A 76 3.37 14.22 22.26
C ALA A 76 3.18 12.69 22.30
N TYR A 77 4.28 11.93 22.26
CA TYR A 77 4.27 10.48 22.44
C TYR A 77 3.68 10.06 23.80
N ASN A 78 4.17 10.64 24.89
CA ASN A 78 3.68 10.30 26.24
C ASN A 78 2.19 10.61 26.39
N ASN A 79 1.71 11.72 25.83
CA ASN A 79 0.29 12.09 25.85
C ASN A 79 -0.58 11.04 25.15
N VAL A 80 -0.19 10.54 23.98
CA VAL A 80 -0.99 9.52 23.26
C VAL A 80 -0.92 8.15 23.95
N ILE A 81 0.21 7.80 24.56
CA ILE A 81 0.33 6.56 25.35
C ILE A 81 -0.49 6.63 26.64
N GLN A 82 -0.52 7.78 27.32
CA GLN A 82 -1.38 7.98 28.48
C GLN A 82 -2.86 7.90 28.10
N LYS A 83 -3.23 8.46 26.94
CA LYS A 83 -4.61 8.48 26.41
C LYS A 83 -5.11 7.10 25.96
N TYR A 84 -4.28 6.32 25.28
CA TYR A 84 -4.70 5.08 24.61
C TYR A 84 -4.11 3.79 25.18
N GLY A 85 -3.12 3.90 26.07
CA GLY A 85 -2.41 2.78 26.67
C GLY A 85 -1.17 2.34 25.89
N LYS A 86 -0.34 1.52 26.54
CA LYS A 86 0.97 1.06 26.02
C LYS A 86 0.92 0.34 24.68
N GLU A 87 -0.19 -0.34 24.37
CA GLU A 87 -0.36 -1.09 23.12
C GLU A 87 -0.43 -0.15 21.90
N PHE A 88 -0.81 1.11 22.11
CA PHE A 88 -0.85 2.13 21.07
C PHE A 88 0.53 2.46 20.50
N GLY A 89 1.60 2.31 21.31
CA GLY A 89 2.98 2.54 20.89
C GLY A 89 3.60 1.38 20.11
N LYS A 90 2.86 0.30 19.83
CA LYS A 90 3.33 -0.81 19.00
C LYS A 90 3.00 -0.55 17.54
N ASN A 91 3.62 -1.33 16.64
CA ASN A 91 3.27 -1.33 15.22
C ASN A 91 1.77 -1.48 15.01
N TYR A 92 1.18 -0.55 14.25
CA TYR A 92 -0.26 -0.47 13.98
C TYR A 92 -1.12 -0.35 15.25
N GLY A 93 -0.57 0.12 16.38
CA GLY A 93 -1.25 0.19 17.67
C GLY A 93 -2.54 1.00 17.67
N TRP A 94 -2.69 1.93 16.72
CA TRP A 94 -3.95 2.66 16.49
C TRP A 94 -5.13 1.75 16.11
N ALA A 95 -4.87 0.61 15.46
CA ALA A 95 -5.86 -0.38 15.04
C ALA A 95 -6.19 -1.42 16.13
N ALA A 96 -5.43 -1.46 17.23
CA ALA A 96 -5.50 -2.51 18.25
C ALA A 96 -6.91 -2.71 18.83
N VAL A 97 -7.60 -1.60 19.14
CA VAL A 97 -8.96 -1.64 19.71
C VAL A 97 -9.98 -2.13 18.68
N ALA A 98 -9.90 -1.65 17.43
CA ALA A 98 -10.81 -2.03 16.36
C ALA A 98 -10.67 -3.51 15.96
N LEU A 99 -9.46 -4.06 16.03
CA LEU A 99 -9.17 -5.47 15.76
C LEU A 99 -9.31 -6.38 16.99
N ASN A 100 -9.56 -5.81 18.18
CA ASN A 100 -9.48 -6.52 19.47
C ASN A 100 -8.18 -7.34 19.62
N ASP A 101 -7.05 -6.71 19.30
CA ASP A 101 -5.75 -7.37 19.20
C ASP A 101 -4.63 -6.48 19.76
N LYS A 102 -3.79 -7.06 20.63
CA LYS A 102 -2.65 -6.39 21.26
C LYS A 102 -1.43 -6.27 20.35
N SER A 103 -1.41 -6.97 19.22
CA SER A 103 -0.32 -6.91 18.25
C SER A 103 -0.85 -6.89 16.81
N PRO A 104 -1.56 -5.82 16.44
CA PRO A 104 -2.12 -5.67 15.11
C PRO A 104 -1.01 -5.61 14.06
N ASN A 105 -1.35 -6.00 12.84
CA ASN A 105 -0.48 -5.88 11.68
C ASN A 105 -1.32 -5.69 10.42
N PHE A 106 -0.68 -5.27 9.33
CA PHE A 106 -1.35 -4.98 8.07
C PHE A 106 -2.22 -6.15 7.56
N SER A 107 -1.79 -7.41 7.74
CA SER A 107 -2.58 -8.58 7.33
C SER A 107 -3.94 -8.67 8.02
N LYS A 108 -3.99 -8.30 9.29
CA LYS A 108 -5.23 -8.34 10.08
C LYS A 108 -6.16 -7.20 9.67
N ILE A 109 -5.59 -6.06 9.27
CA ILE A 109 -6.35 -4.95 8.68
C ILE A 109 -6.94 -5.38 7.32
N GLU A 110 -6.14 -6.01 6.46
CA GLU A 110 -6.63 -6.58 5.17
C GLU A 110 -7.77 -7.58 5.39
N GLN A 111 -7.73 -8.37 6.47
CA GLN A 111 -8.80 -9.30 6.82
C GLN A 111 -10.05 -8.58 7.29
N ALA A 112 -9.91 -7.54 8.10
CA ALA A 112 -11.04 -6.78 8.63
C ALA A 112 -11.83 -6.02 7.55
N VAL A 113 -11.18 -5.66 6.43
CA VAL A 113 -11.84 -4.98 5.29
C VAL A 113 -12.12 -5.91 4.11
N ASP A 114 -11.97 -7.23 4.28
CA ASP A 114 -12.26 -8.26 3.28
C ASP A 114 -11.46 -8.16 1.96
N VAL A 115 -10.20 -7.71 2.03
CA VAL A 115 -9.28 -7.62 0.88
C VAL A 115 -8.09 -8.57 0.99
N SER A 116 -8.14 -9.52 1.93
CA SER A 116 -7.05 -10.50 2.16
C SER A 116 -6.73 -11.37 0.93
N HIS A 117 -7.69 -11.53 0.01
CA HIS A 117 -7.48 -12.24 -1.26
C HIS A 117 -6.44 -11.53 -2.17
N MET A 118 -6.18 -10.24 -1.97
CA MET A 118 -5.16 -9.48 -2.72
C MET A 118 -3.73 -9.68 -2.20
N ARG A 119 -3.57 -10.34 -1.04
CA ARG A 119 -2.28 -10.50 -0.36
C ARG A 119 -1.20 -11.22 -1.19
N PRO A 120 -1.51 -12.22 -2.05
CA PRO A 120 -0.51 -12.80 -2.96
C PRO A 120 0.10 -11.74 -3.89
N PHE A 121 -0.73 -10.91 -4.52
CA PHE A 121 -0.28 -9.82 -5.38
C PHE A 121 0.53 -8.79 -4.58
N TYR A 122 0.05 -8.39 -3.39
CA TYR A 122 0.76 -7.45 -2.53
C TYR A 122 2.16 -7.95 -2.15
N LYS A 123 2.29 -9.25 -1.81
CA LYS A 123 3.59 -9.87 -1.53
C LYS A 123 4.51 -9.88 -2.76
N LEU A 124 3.99 -10.20 -3.94
CA LEU A 124 4.77 -10.17 -5.19
C LEU A 124 5.24 -8.74 -5.52
N ALA A 125 4.38 -7.73 -5.35
CA ALA A 125 4.75 -6.33 -5.53
C ALA A 125 5.82 -5.89 -4.54
N ASN A 126 5.73 -6.37 -3.30
CA ASN A 126 6.68 -6.10 -2.25
C ASN A 126 8.07 -6.70 -2.55
N MET A 127 8.13 -7.92 -3.10
CA MET A 127 9.38 -8.59 -3.48
C MET A 127 10.22 -7.76 -4.46
N ASN A 128 9.61 -6.97 -5.35
CA ASN A 128 10.37 -6.15 -6.30
C ASN A 128 10.87 -4.83 -5.69
N VAL A 129 10.43 -4.49 -4.48
CA VAL A 129 10.78 -3.26 -3.75
C VAL A 129 11.73 -3.56 -2.60
N HIS A 130 11.53 -4.67 -1.88
CA HIS A 130 12.46 -5.15 -0.86
C HIS A 130 13.47 -6.12 -1.47
N ALA A 131 14.71 -6.09 -0.98
CA ALA A 131 15.79 -6.99 -1.40
C ALA A 131 15.59 -8.42 -0.85
N ASP A 132 14.40 -8.99 -1.04
CA ASP A 132 14.10 -10.38 -0.77
C ASP A 132 14.96 -11.26 -1.70
N SER A 133 15.34 -12.45 -1.25
CA SER A 133 16.15 -13.38 -2.06
C SER A 133 15.47 -13.73 -3.39
N LYS A 134 14.13 -13.71 -3.43
CA LYS A 134 13.36 -13.94 -4.66
C LYS A 134 13.38 -12.75 -5.65
N SER A 135 13.69 -11.54 -5.19
CA SER A 135 13.81 -10.34 -6.05
C SER A 135 14.93 -10.43 -7.09
N ILE A 136 15.91 -11.32 -6.85
CA ILE A 136 17.02 -11.59 -7.74
C ILE A 136 16.54 -12.34 -8.99
N SER A 137 15.59 -13.26 -8.84
CA SER A 137 15.15 -14.16 -9.91
C SER A 137 13.76 -13.85 -10.45
N PHE A 138 12.93 -13.10 -9.71
CA PHE A 138 11.58 -12.72 -10.13
C PHE A 138 11.54 -11.26 -10.59
N ARG A 139 10.97 -11.05 -11.79
CA ARG A 139 10.55 -9.74 -12.28
C ARG A 139 9.20 -9.92 -12.96
N LEU A 140 8.27 -9.01 -12.69
CA LEU A 140 6.95 -9.07 -13.29
C LEU A 140 7.01 -8.78 -14.80
N GLY A 141 7.93 -7.90 -15.22
CA GLY A 141 8.14 -7.58 -16.63
C GLY A 141 8.89 -8.65 -17.44
N LEU A 142 9.26 -9.79 -16.84
CA LEU A 142 9.99 -10.88 -17.52
C LEU A 142 9.05 -12.04 -17.89
N PRO A 143 9.05 -12.49 -19.16
CA PRO A 143 8.31 -13.67 -19.55
C PRO A 143 8.79 -14.94 -18.83
N PRO A 144 7.87 -15.87 -18.48
CA PRO A 144 8.26 -17.15 -17.92
C PRO A 144 9.14 -17.90 -18.93
N ASN A 145 10.23 -18.49 -18.43
CA ASN A 145 11.27 -19.23 -19.18
C ASN A 145 12.35 -18.39 -19.87
N VAL A 146 12.38 -17.08 -19.69
CA VAL A 146 13.52 -16.23 -20.13
C VAL A 146 14.46 -15.99 -18.95
N ALA A 147 15.06 -17.06 -18.44
CA ALA A 147 15.77 -17.05 -17.14
C ALA A 147 17.12 -16.30 -17.14
N GLN A 148 17.55 -15.69 -18.25
CA GLN A 148 18.91 -15.16 -18.39
C GLN A 148 19.02 -13.82 -19.16
N ILE A 149 17.92 -13.15 -19.47
CA ILE A 149 17.96 -11.85 -20.17
C ILE A 149 17.54 -10.74 -19.21
N LEU A 150 18.45 -9.79 -18.99
CA LEU A 150 18.10 -8.50 -18.39
C LEU A 150 17.24 -7.74 -19.41
N VAL A 151 15.94 -7.65 -19.16
CA VAL A 151 15.08 -6.73 -19.93
C VAL A 151 15.46 -5.31 -19.55
N VAL A 152 16.04 -4.60 -20.51
CA VAL A 152 16.39 -3.17 -20.41
C VAL A 152 15.42 -2.40 -21.29
N GLY A 153 14.65 -1.49 -20.70
CA GLY A 153 13.75 -0.60 -21.43
C GLY A 153 12.26 -0.86 -21.18
N ARG A 154 11.42 -0.37 -22.11
CA ARG A 154 9.96 -0.37 -21.98
C ARG A 154 9.38 -1.65 -22.56
N SER A 155 8.45 -2.29 -21.84
CA SER A 155 7.70 -3.45 -22.31
C SER A 155 6.25 -3.37 -21.87
N MET A 156 5.36 -3.94 -22.68
CA MET A 156 3.95 -4.12 -22.30
C MET A 156 3.73 -5.41 -21.50
N PHE A 157 4.71 -6.33 -21.49
CA PHE A 157 4.64 -7.58 -20.75
C PHE A 157 4.53 -7.33 -19.24
N GLY A 158 3.65 -8.06 -18.56
CA GLY A 158 3.45 -7.95 -17.11
C GLY A 158 2.74 -6.67 -16.64
N LEU A 159 2.22 -5.83 -17.54
CA LEU A 159 1.46 -4.63 -17.18
C LEU A 159 0.01 -4.93 -16.80
N ALA A 160 -0.54 -6.07 -17.22
CA ALA A 160 -1.96 -6.37 -17.05
C ALA A 160 -2.38 -6.34 -15.56
N GLU A 161 -1.67 -7.09 -14.73
CA GLU A 161 -1.94 -7.20 -13.29
C GLU A 161 -1.81 -5.84 -12.56
N PRO A 162 -0.73 -5.05 -12.71
CA PRO A 162 -0.64 -3.73 -12.09
C PRO A 162 -1.74 -2.74 -12.52
N ILE A 163 -2.18 -2.81 -13.78
CA ILE A 163 -3.24 -1.93 -14.30
C ILE A 163 -4.60 -2.32 -13.69
N GLN A 164 -4.95 -3.60 -13.74
CA GLN A 164 -6.19 -4.12 -13.16
C GLN A 164 -6.25 -3.85 -11.65
N ASN A 165 -5.18 -4.17 -10.94
CA ASN A 165 -5.11 -3.98 -9.50
C ASN A 165 -5.17 -2.49 -9.12
N ALA A 166 -4.54 -1.60 -9.89
CA ALA A 166 -4.65 -0.16 -9.67
C ALA A 166 -6.07 0.36 -9.90
N ALA A 167 -6.76 -0.09 -10.96
CA ALA A 167 -8.15 0.28 -11.22
C ALA A 167 -9.06 -0.18 -10.08
N TYR A 168 -8.90 -1.42 -9.61
CA TYR A 168 -9.62 -1.97 -8.47
C TYR A 168 -9.40 -1.15 -7.19
N SER A 169 -8.14 -0.88 -6.82
CA SER A 169 -7.83 -0.12 -5.61
C SER A 169 -8.33 1.34 -5.69
N ILE A 170 -8.23 2.00 -6.85
CA ILE A 170 -8.78 3.36 -7.05
C ILE A 170 -10.30 3.36 -6.89
N ASN A 171 -11.01 2.40 -7.48
CA ASN A 171 -12.46 2.31 -7.36
C ASN A 171 -12.88 2.09 -5.91
N ASN A 172 -12.20 1.20 -5.19
CA ASN A 172 -12.44 0.94 -3.78
C ASN A 172 -12.16 2.17 -2.89
N LEU A 173 -11.07 2.88 -3.14
CA LEU A 173 -10.74 4.12 -2.41
C LEU A 173 -11.77 5.22 -2.69
N THR A 174 -12.17 5.37 -3.95
CA THR A 174 -13.20 6.32 -4.38
C THR A 174 -14.53 6.00 -3.72
N GLY A 175 -14.94 4.72 -3.74
CA GLY A 175 -16.14 4.26 -3.03
C GLY A 175 -16.05 4.48 -1.52
N ALA A 176 -14.88 4.27 -0.91
CA ALA A 176 -14.69 4.55 0.51
C ALA A 176 -14.94 6.03 0.84
N LEU A 177 -14.43 6.95 0.01
CA LEU A 177 -14.59 8.39 0.16
C LEU A 177 -16.04 8.84 -0.10
N LEU A 178 -16.62 8.45 -1.23
CA LEU A 178 -17.96 8.89 -1.65
C LEU A 178 -19.06 8.38 -0.72
N LEU A 179 -18.85 7.22 -0.10
CA LEU A 179 -19.81 6.64 0.86
C LEU A 179 -19.68 7.18 2.28
N LEU A 180 -18.78 8.14 2.56
CA LEU A 180 -18.79 8.86 3.85
C LEU A 180 -20.08 9.67 4.03
N GLU A 181 -20.64 10.16 2.93
CA GLU A 181 -21.86 10.95 2.88
C GLU A 181 -22.64 10.53 1.61
N PRO A 182 -23.40 9.44 1.65
CA PRO A 182 -24.05 8.90 0.46
C PRO A 182 -25.15 9.83 -0.05
N ASN A 183 -25.21 10.00 -1.37
CA ASN A 183 -26.34 10.61 -2.08
C ASN A 183 -26.49 9.93 -3.46
N ILE A 184 -27.57 10.23 -4.18
CA ILE A 184 -27.88 9.57 -5.46
C ILE A 184 -26.75 9.75 -6.47
N ASP A 185 -26.20 10.96 -6.60
CA ASP A 185 -25.13 11.25 -7.55
C ASP A 185 -23.84 10.49 -7.21
N ARG A 186 -23.48 10.41 -5.93
CA ARG A 186 -22.32 9.68 -5.44
C ARG A 186 -22.48 8.17 -5.64
N LEU A 187 -23.68 7.63 -5.44
CA LEU A 187 -23.99 6.23 -5.74
C LEU A 187 -23.91 5.95 -7.24
N ALA A 188 -24.48 6.83 -8.08
CA ALA A 188 -24.40 6.73 -9.52
C ALA A 188 -22.95 6.77 -10.02
N ALA A 189 -22.11 7.64 -9.44
CA ALA A 189 -20.69 7.72 -9.75
C ALA A 189 -19.96 6.40 -9.43
N ILE A 190 -20.21 5.79 -8.26
CA ILE A 190 -19.61 4.50 -7.88
C ILE A 190 -20.04 3.38 -8.84
N ILE A 191 -21.31 3.35 -9.24
CA ILE A 191 -21.82 2.35 -10.19
C ILE A 191 -21.10 2.52 -11.54
N ALA A 192 -21.02 3.76 -12.04
CA ALA A 192 -20.35 4.06 -13.30
C ALA A 192 -18.85 3.71 -13.27
N THR A 193 -18.13 4.08 -12.20
CA THR A 193 -16.70 3.74 -12.08
C THR A 193 -16.48 2.24 -11.95
N THR A 194 -17.39 1.51 -11.29
CA THR A 194 -17.33 0.05 -11.21
C THR A 194 -17.51 -0.59 -12.59
N GLN A 195 -18.46 -0.11 -13.40
CA GLN A 195 -18.62 -0.56 -14.79
C GLN A 195 -17.37 -0.31 -15.64
N PHE A 196 -16.74 0.87 -15.50
CA PHE A 196 -15.49 1.16 -16.20
C PHE A 196 -14.33 0.26 -15.76
N VAL A 197 -14.28 -0.14 -14.48
CA VAL A 197 -13.30 -1.12 -14.00
C VAL A 197 -13.52 -2.47 -14.66
N ASP A 198 -14.77 -2.94 -14.74
CA ASP A 198 -15.10 -4.23 -15.37
C ASP A 198 -14.72 -4.24 -16.86
N GLU A 199 -15.05 -3.16 -17.59
CA GLU A 199 -14.65 -2.99 -19.00
C GLU A 199 -13.13 -2.97 -19.16
N LEU A 200 -12.42 -2.24 -18.28
CA LEU A 200 -10.96 -2.18 -18.27
C LEU A 200 -10.35 -3.57 -18.01
N PHE A 201 -10.92 -4.36 -17.10
CA PHE A 201 -10.46 -5.71 -16.83
C PHE A 201 -10.53 -6.58 -18.08
N MET A 202 -11.65 -6.52 -18.81
CA MET A 202 -11.83 -7.25 -20.07
C MET A 202 -10.85 -6.79 -21.16
N MET A 203 -10.68 -5.48 -21.33
CA MET A 203 -9.75 -4.92 -22.31
C MET A 203 -8.30 -5.33 -22.02
N VAL A 204 -7.87 -5.18 -20.77
CA VAL A 204 -6.50 -5.50 -20.34
C VAL A 204 -6.23 -7.00 -20.40
N HIS A 205 -7.22 -7.83 -20.06
CA HIS A 205 -7.11 -9.28 -20.20
C HIS A 205 -6.88 -9.68 -21.66
N LYS A 206 -7.65 -9.11 -22.59
CA LYS A 206 -7.47 -9.33 -24.03
C LYS A 206 -6.09 -8.87 -24.51
N MET A 207 -5.63 -7.70 -24.07
CA MET A 207 -4.28 -7.21 -24.39
C MET A 207 -3.19 -8.18 -23.88
N GLY A 208 -3.33 -8.71 -22.66
CA GLY A 208 -2.40 -9.72 -22.12
C GLY A 208 -2.37 -10.98 -22.97
N GLN A 209 -3.54 -11.51 -23.36
CA GLN A 209 -3.64 -12.68 -24.23
C GLN A 209 -3.05 -12.47 -25.63
N GLU A 210 -3.04 -11.25 -26.15
CA GLU A 210 -2.44 -10.96 -27.47
C GLU A 210 -0.92 -10.78 -27.38
N LEU A 211 -0.42 -10.18 -26.30
CA LEU A 211 0.97 -9.74 -26.17
C LEU A 211 1.88 -10.73 -25.44
N GLU A 212 1.33 -11.54 -24.53
CA GLU A 212 2.11 -12.48 -23.71
C GLU A 212 2.42 -13.81 -24.44
N PRO A 213 1.52 -14.36 -25.29
CA PRO A 213 1.86 -15.51 -26.14
C PRO A 213 2.69 -15.16 -27.38
N SER A 214 2.63 -13.92 -27.89
CA SER A 214 3.33 -13.54 -29.13
C SER A 214 4.85 -13.44 -28.96
N LEU A 215 5.35 -13.26 -27.73
CA LEU A 215 6.78 -13.28 -27.41
C LEU A 215 7.35 -14.70 -27.21
N LEU A 216 6.49 -15.71 -27.09
CA LEU A 216 6.88 -17.13 -26.96
C LEU A 216 7.05 -17.85 -28.31
N ARG A 217 6.61 -17.25 -29.43
CA ARG A 217 6.71 -17.84 -30.78
C ARG A 217 7.86 -17.30 -31.62
N SER A 218 8.67 -16.39 -31.08
CA SER A 218 9.80 -15.77 -31.78
C SER A 218 11.16 -16.20 -31.23
N VAL A 219 11.25 -17.39 -30.62
CA VAL A 219 12.51 -18.06 -30.25
C VAL A 219 12.50 -19.46 -30.84
#